data_AF-A0A7J9T4L3-F1
#
_entry.id   AF-A0A7J9T4L3-F1
#
_cell.length_a   1.000
_cell.length_b   1.000
_cell.length_c   1.000
_cell.angle_alpha   90.00
_cell.angle_beta   90.00
_cell.angle_gamma   90.00
#
_symmetry.space_group_name_H-M   'P 1'
#
loop_
_entity.id
_entity.type
_entity.pdbx_description
1 polymer ?
#
loop_
_entity_poly.entity_id
_entity_poly.type
_entity_poly.pdbx_seq_one_letter_code
_entity_poly.pdbx_strand_id
1 'polypeptide(L)'
;MNLNKVIEQIKISNIVIPNRIVFPAFQTNFATPNGFVTERLTRMYEKISKWGSGLIITGCMAVSDDGVSNTNCLRINKDEHIEPLRELFSIIKQNGAVPTAQLFHAGRQTLSVMTGHPVVAPSPIPCPVMNETPEELDEAGIKRIQDDFVNAAIRAKKAGAELIELHGAFGYLIGGFLSPYSNKRTDKYGTDKTLFFTEVKRCAGTPNCSRAAGYND
;
A
#
# COMPACT_ATOMS: atom_id res chain seq x y z
N MET A 1 -31.31 -5.41 14.24
CA MET A 1 -30.09 -4.59 14.07
C MET A 1 -30.51 -3.27 13.44
N ASN A 2 -30.30 -2.12 14.09
CA ASN A 2 -30.63 -0.83 13.48
C ASN A 2 -29.53 -0.45 12.49
N LEU A 3 -29.79 -0.64 11.19
CA LEU A 3 -28.81 -0.40 10.12
C LEU A 3 -28.78 1.05 9.65
N ASN A 4 -29.58 1.96 10.22
CA ASN A 4 -29.64 3.36 9.79
C ASN A 4 -28.27 4.04 9.88
N LYS A 5 -27.43 3.63 10.85
CA LYS A 5 -26.06 4.13 10.99
C LYS A 5 -25.14 3.75 9.83
N VAL A 6 -25.41 2.67 9.10
CA VAL A 6 -24.56 2.22 7.98
C VAL A 6 -24.67 3.15 6.79
N ILE A 7 -25.87 3.70 6.54
CA ILE A 7 -26.13 4.59 5.40
C ILE A 7 -25.94 6.08 5.73
N GLU A 8 -25.72 6.43 6.99
CA GLU A 8 -25.38 7.79 7.41
C GLU A 8 -23.93 8.15 7.04
N GLN A 9 -23.74 9.39 6.60
CA GLN A 9 -22.41 9.95 6.38
C GLN A 9 -21.56 9.96 7.66
N ILE A 10 -20.24 9.91 7.47
CA ILE A 10 -19.27 10.07 8.55
C ILE A 10 -18.15 11.00 8.09
N LYS A 11 -17.72 11.89 8.97
CA LYS A 11 -16.56 12.75 8.74
C LYS A 11 -15.33 12.14 9.42
N ILE A 12 -14.28 11.89 8.65
CA ILE A 12 -12.98 11.46 9.15
C ILE A 12 -11.98 12.55 8.79
N SER A 13 -11.43 13.24 9.81
CA SER A 13 -10.63 14.45 9.61
C SER A 13 -11.40 15.49 8.78
N ASN A 14 -10.88 15.89 7.62
CA ASN A 14 -11.48 16.84 6.68
C ASN A 14 -12.26 16.16 5.53
N ILE A 15 -12.39 14.83 5.54
CA ILE A 15 -13.02 14.06 4.46
C ILE A 15 -14.41 13.61 4.92
N VAL A 16 -15.41 13.81 4.07
CA VAL A 16 -16.78 13.34 4.29
C VAL A 16 -16.99 12.08 3.47
N ILE A 17 -17.20 10.97 4.15
CA ILE A 17 -17.56 9.68 3.54
C ILE A 17 -19.10 9.60 3.55
N PRO A 18 -19.77 9.38 2.40
CA PRO A 18 -21.22 9.52 2.29
C PRO A 18 -22.00 8.44 3.03
N ASN A 19 -21.38 7.30 3.31
CA ASN A 19 -21.92 6.22 4.12
C ASN A 19 -20.78 5.36 4.69
N ARG A 20 -21.10 4.43 5.59
CA ARG A 20 -20.10 3.59 6.29
C ARG A 20 -19.86 2.24 5.61
N ILE A 21 -20.23 2.11 4.33
CA ILE A 21 -19.99 0.92 3.52
C ILE A 21 -18.63 1.10 2.84
N VAL A 22 -17.75 0.13 3.07
CA VAL A 22 -16.39 0.13 2.53
C VAL A 22 -16.25 -1.02 1.55
N PHE A 23 -15.79 -0.73 0.34
CA PHE A 23 -15.20 -1.76 -0.51
C PHE A 23 -13.73 -1.92 -0.12
N PRO A 24 -13.34 -3.06 0.48
CA PRO A 24 -11.99 -3.26 0.98
C PRO A 24 -10.97 -3.41 -0.16
N ALA A 25 -9.70 -3.24 0.17
CA ALA A 25 -8.62 -3.55 -0.76
C ALA A 25 -8.69 -5.03 -1.17
N PHE A 26 -8.51 -5.29 -2.46
CA PHE A 26 -8.62 -6.63 -3.01
C PHE A 26 -7.66 -6.81 -4.18
N GLN A 27 -6.75 -7.79 -4.07
CA GLN A 27 -5.80 -8.10 -5.12
C GLN A 27 -6.47 -8.88 -6.26
N THR A 28 -6.45 -8.31 -7.47
CA THR A 28 -7.15 -8.88 -8.64
C THR A 28 -6.24 -9.57 -9.64
N ASN A 29 -4.94 -9.24 -9.63
CA ASN A 29 -3.98 -9.61 -10.69
C ASN A 29 -4.41 -9.10 -12.09
N PHE A 30 -5.18 -8.01 -12.17
CA PHE A 30 -5.63 -7.40 -13.44
C PHE A 30 -4.77 -6.21 -13.90
N ALA A 31 -3.72 -5.84 -13.19
CA ALA A 31 -2.79 -4.82 -13.69
C ALA A 31 -1.97 -5.35 -14.88
N THR A 32 -1.18 -4.49 -15.52
CA THR A 32 -0.14 -4.97 -16.44
C THR A 32 1.01 -5.62 -15.64
N PRO A 33 1.92 -6.37 -16.28
CA PRO A 33 3.14 -6.86 -15.62
C PRO A 33 3.98 -5.75 -14.98
N ASN A 34 3.95 -4.55 -15.55
CA ASN A 34 4.63 -3.36 -15.02
C ASN A 34 3.78 -2.59 -14.00
N GLY A 35 2.61 -3.09 -13.63
CA GLY A 35 1.77 -2.55 -12.56
C GLY A 35 0.87 -1.39 -12.95
N PHE A 36 0.65 -1.16 -14.24
CA PHE A 36 -0.27 -0.13 -14.72
C PHE A 36 -1.73 -0.58 -14.62
N VAL A 37 -2.62 0.40 -14.43
CA VAL A 37 -4.08 0.21 -14.51
C VAL A 37 -4.44 -0.30 -15.91
N THR A 38 -5.33 -1.29 -15.97
CA THR A 38 -5.89 -1.79 -17.23
C THR A 38 -7.36 -1.43 -17.35
N GLU A 39 -7.88 -1.44 -18.56
CA GLU A 39 -9.31 -1.22 -18.82
C GLU A 39 -10.21 -2.18 -18.02
N ARG A 40 -9.75 -3.43 -17.81
CA ARG A 40 -10.45 -4.42 -16.99
C ARG A 40 -10.58 -3.95 -15.53
N LEU A 41 -9.51 -3.41 -14.97
CA LEU A 41 -9.49 -2.89 -13.61
C LEU A 41 -10.37 -1.63 -13.50
N THR A 42 -10.30 -0.74 -14.50
CA THR A 42 -11.15 0.45 -14.60
C THR A 42 -12.63 0.09 -14.60
N ARG A 43 -13.08 -0.82 -15.47
CA ARG A 43 -14.48 -1.28 -15.51
C ARG A 43 -14.92 -1.93 -14.20
N MET A 44 -14.03 -2.62 -13.50
CA MET A 44 -14.36 -3.22 -12.21
C MET A 44 -14.65 -2.16 -11.15
N TYR A 45 -13.75 -1.18 -10.97
CA TYR A 45 -13.94 -0.11 -10.00
C TYR A 45 -15.07 0.85 -10.39
N GLU A 46 -15.31 1.08 -11.68
CA GLU A 46 -16.48 1.81 -12.16
C GLU A 46 -17.78 1.11 -11.71
N LYS A 47 -17.88 -0.21 -11.93
CA LYS A 47 -19.04 -0.98 -11.47
C LYS A 47 -19.18 -0.92 -9.96
N ILE A 48 -18.13 -1.20 -9.20
CA ILE A 48 -18.19 -1.18 -7.73
C ILE A 48 -18.61 0.18 -7.18
N SER A 49 -18.07 1.27 -7.73
CA SER A 49 -18.39 2.63 -7.27
C SER A 49 -19.84 3.03 -7.52
N LYS A 50 -20.47 2.53 -8.59
CA LYS A 50 -21.91 2.72 -8.84
C LYS A 50 -22.83 2.01 -7.85
N TRP A 51 -22.33 1.06 -7.05
CA TRP A 51 -23.14 0.27 -6.12
C TRP A 51 -23.29 0.92 -4.74
N GLY A 52 -22.80 2.16 -4.57
CA GLY A 52 -23.11 2.99 -3.40
C GLY A 52 -22.18 2.79 -2.19
N SER A 53 -21.00 2.19 -2.36
CA SER A 53 -19.99 2.19 -1.29
C SER A 53 -19.46 3.60 -1.07
N GLY A 54 -19.43 4.08 0.18
CA GLY A 54 -18.95 5.42 0.47
C GLY A 54 -17.43 5.55 0.43
N LEU A 55 -16.71 4.46 0.71
CA LEU A 55 -15.26 4.40 0.67
C LEU A 55 -14.83 3.23 -0.21
N ILE A 56 -13.91 3.46 -1.13
CA ILE A 56 -13.34 2.40 -1.98
C ILE A 56 -11.83 2.41 -1.83
N ILE A 57 -11.30 1.30 -1.33
CA ILE A 57 -9.87 1.09 -1.16
C ILE A 57 -9.36 0.34 -2.38
N THR A 58 -8.68 1.06 -3.28
CA THR A 58 -7.94 0.50 -4.40
C THR A 58 -6.64 -0.11 -3.89
N GLY A 59 -6.35 -1.36 -4.23
CA GLY A 59 -5.18 -2.07 -3.71
C GLY A 59 -5.03 -3.46 -4.32
N CYS A 60 -3.97 -4.22 -4.01
CA CYS A 60 -2.79 -3.84 -3.20
C CYS A 60 -1.73 -3.18 -4.12
N MET A 61 -1.34 -1.92 -3.87
CA MET A 61 -0.36 -1.21 -4.72
C MET A 61 1.06 -1.30 -4.16
N ALA A 62 1.96 -1.96 -4.89
CA ALA A 62 3.34 -2.14 -4.47
C ALA A 62 4.10 -0.81 -4.56
N VAL A 63 4.88 -0.51 -3.51
CA VAL A 63 5.65 0.74 -3.40
C VAL A 63 7.02 0.68 -4.09
N SER A 64 7.47 -0.52 -4.47
CA SER A 64 8.75 -0.77 -5.13
C SER A 64 8.69 -2.04 -5.99
N ASP A 65 9.67 -2.24 -6.88
CA ASP A 65 9.71 -3.40 -7.80
C ASP A 65 10.04 -4.71 -7.04
N ASP A 66 10.83 -4.64 -5.97
CA ASP A 66 11.13 -5.75 -5.06
C ASP A 66 10.01 -6.03 -4.05
N GLY A 67 8.97 -5.21 -4.04
CA GLY A 67 7.84 -5.29 -3.13
C GLY A 67 6.59 -5.96 -3.71
N VAL A 68 6.64 -6.55 -4.91
CA VAL A 68 5.47 -7.15 -5.55
C VAL A 68 5.18 -8.57 -5.03
N SER A 69 3.89 -8.92 -4.92
CA SER A 69 3.44 -10.25 -4.48
C SER A 69 2.95 -11.14 -5.62
N ASN A 70 2.71 -10.58 -6.81
CA ASN A 70 2.15 -11.28 -7.96
C ASN A 70 2.62 -10.59 -9.26
N THR A 71 2.62 -11.31 -10.38
CA THR A 71 3.05 -10.80 -11.69
C THR A 71 2.31 -9.54 -12.13
N ASN A 72 0.99 -9.49 -11.94
CA ASN A 72 0.13 -8.40 -12.40
C ASN A 72 -0.43 -7.60 -11.22
N CYS A 73 0.43 -7.31 -10.25
CA CYS A 73 0.13 -6.46 -9.11
C CYS A 73 0.15 -4.98 -9.53
N LEU A 74 -0.82 -4.17 -9.07
CA LEU A 74 -0.72 -2.72 -9.22
C LEU A 74 0.56 -2.19 -8.55
N ARG A 75 1.14 -1.14 -9.11
CA ARG A 75 2.33 -0.47 -8.57
C ARG A 75 2.12 1.03 -8.51
N ILE A 76 2.85 1.69 -7.62
CA ILE A 76 2.91 3.15 -7.53
C ILE A 76 4.31 3.65 -7.15
N ASN A 77 5.32 2.97 -7.69
CA ASN A 77 6.74 3.26 -7.48
C ASN A 77 7.35 4.23 -8.51
N LYS A 78 6.65 4.53 -9.62
CA LYS A 78 7.09 5.43 -10.70
C LYS A 78 6.06 6.52 -10.98
N ASP A 79 6.52 7.67 -11.47
CA ASP A 79 5.64 8.80 -11.80
C ASP A 79 4.69 8.49 -12.97
N GLU A 80 5.08 7.58 -13.87
CA GLU A 80 4.24 7.08 -14.96
C GLU A 80 2.96 6.39 -14.46
N HIS A 81 2.93 5.91 -13.22
CA HIS A 81 1.73 5.31 -12.62
C HIS A 81 0.67 6.35 -12.23
N ILE A 82 1.04 7.64 -12.13
CA ILE A 82 0.15 8.70 -11.63
C ILE A 82 -1.05 8.91 -12.55
N GLU A 83 -0.82 9.09 -13.86
CA GLU A 83 -1.91 9.43 -14.80
C GLU A 83 -2.96 8.30 -14.90
N PRO A 84 -2.59 7.02 -15.10
CA PRO A 84 -3.58 5.95 -15.16
C PRO A 84 -4.33 5.73 -13.84
N LEU A 85 -3.66 5.94 -12.71
CA LEU A 85 -4.33 5.93 -11.39
C LEU A 85 -5.25 7.13 -11.21
N ARG A 86 -4.93 8.29 -11.79
CA ARG A 86 -5.78 9.47 -11.75
C ARG A 86 -7.10 9.26 -12.46
N GLU A 87 -7.07 8.63 -13.63
CA GLU A 87 -8.29 8.24 -14.34
C GLU A 87 -9.15 7.31 -13.48
N LEU A 88 -8.53 6.30 -12.86
CA LEU A 88 -9.22 5.34 -11.99
C LEU A 88 -9.85 6.00 -10.76
N PHE A 89 -9.11 6.83 -10.04
CA PHE A 89 -9.61 7.52 -8.85
C PHE A 89 -10.67 8.57 -9.20
N SER A 90 -10.53 9.24 -10.35
CA SER A 90 -11.55 10.17 -10.85
C SER A 90 -12.89 9.47 -11.07
N ILE A 91 -12.89 8.26 -11.67
CA ILE A 91 -14.11 7.47 -11.88
C ILE A 91 -14.77 7.10 -10.54
N ILE A 92 -14.00 6.64 -9.56
CA ILE A 92 -14.49 6.31 -8.22
C ILE A 92 -15.15 7.54 -7.58
N LYS A 93 -14.48 8.69 -7.65
CA LYS A 93 -14.95 9.96 -7.10
C LYS A 93 -16.21 10.48 -7.79
N GLN A 94 -16.27 10.41 -9.13
CA GLN A 94 -17.44 10.83 -9.91
C GLN A 94 -18.69 10.01 -9.58
N ASN A 95 -18.53 8.74 -9.21
CA ASN A 95 -19.62 7.88 -8.75
C ASN A 95 -19.96 8.06 -7.26
N GLY A 96 -19.39 9.07 -6.60
CA GLY A 96 -19.76 9.49 -5.25
C GLY A 96 -19.01 8.78 -4.11
N ALA A 97 -18.05 7.91 -4.41
CA ALA A 97 -17.24 7.23 -3.39
C ALA A 97 -15.92 7.96 -3.14
N VAL A 98 -15.37 7.85 -1.93
CA VAL A 98 -14.05 8.39 -1.58
C VAL A 98 -12.95 7.44 -2.11
N PRO A 99 -12.10 7.88 -3.07
CA PRO A 99 -11.01 7.05 -3.58
C PRO A 99 -9.88 6.94 -2.56
N THR A 100 -9.46 5.71 -2.26
CA THR A 100 -8.43 5.40 -1.27
C THR A 100 -7.38 4.48 -1.85
N ALA A 101 -6.11 4.71 -1.53
CA ALA A 101 -5.01 3.90 -2.00
C ALA A 101 -4.44 3.01 -0.88
N GLN A 102 -4.43 1.69 -1.06
CA GLN A 102 -3.71 0.78 -0.17
C GLN A 102 -2.29 0.53 -0.70
N LEU A 103 -1.29 0.91 0.10
CA LEU A 103 0.12 0.74 -0.19
C LEU A 103 0.69 -0.45 0.57
N PHE A 104 1.48 -1.27 -0.10
CA PHE A 104 2.13 -2.42 0.52
C PHE A 104 3.52 -2.72 -0.06
N HIS A 105 4.24 -3.57 0.65
CA HIS A 105 5.47 -4.23 0.20
C HIS A 105 5.40 -5.69 0.63
N ALA A 106 5.60 -6.62 -0.31
CA ALA A 106 5.41 -8.04 -0.05
C ALA A 106 6.33 -8.58 1.04
N GLY A 107 7.57 -8.07 1.11
CA GLY A 107 8.57 -8.59 2.04
C GLY A 107 8.78 -10.07 1.77
N ARG A 108 8.74 -10.92 2.80
CA ARG A 108 8.86 -12.38 2.64
C ARG A 108 7.66 -13.12 2.02
N GLN A 109 6.58 -12.42 1.67
CA GLN A 109 5.40 -13.00 1.03
C GLN A 109 5.51 -12.94 -0.51
N THR A 110 6.69 -13.21 -1.03
CA THR A 110 7.01 -13.29 -2.46
C THR A 110 8.22 -14.21 -2.66
N LEU A 111 8.65 -14.37 -3.91
CA LEU A 111 9.81 -15.16 -4.30
C LEU A 111 10.78 -14.30 -5.11
N SER A 112 12.09 -14.52 -4.99
CA SER A 112 13.08 -13.77 -5.77
C SER A 112 12.92 -13.99 -7.26
N VAL A 113 12.47 -15.18 -7.67
CA VAL A 113 12.16 -15.51 -9.06
C VAL A 113 11.01 -14.65 -9.61
N MET A 114 10.14 -14.16 -8.74
CA MET A 114 8.97 -13.34 -9.12
C MET A 114 9.34 -11.86 -9.22
N THR A 115 10.14 -11.37 -8.29
CA THR A 115 10.52 -9.95 -8.22
C THR A 115 11.75 -9.64 -9.07
N GLY A 116 12.61 -10.62 -9.33
CA GLY A 116 13.96 -10.40 -9.88
C GLY A 116 14.95 -9.84 -8.85
N HIS A 117 14.57 -9.81 -7.57
CA HIS A 117 15.33 -9.22 -6.47
C HIS A 117 15.39 -10.17 -5.27
N PRO A 118 16.41 -10.06 -4.39
CA PRO A 118 16.40 -10.79 -3.13
C PRO A 118 15.13 -10.49 -2.32
N VAL A 119 14.59 -11.53 -1.68
CA VAL A 119 13.43 -11.39 -0.80
C VAL A 119 13.91 -10.80 0.52
N VAL A 120 13.21 -9.78 1.04
CA VAL A 120 13.64 -9.06 2.25
C VAL A 120 12.63 -9.16 3.40
N ALA A 121 13.11 -9.12 4.63
CA ALA A 121 12.31 -9.22 5.84
C ALA A 121 13.00 -8.56 7.06
N PRO A 122 12.28 -8.35 8.19
CA PRO A 122 12.91 -7.94 9.43
C PRO A 122 13.90 -8.97 9.99
N SER A 123 13.74 -10.27 9.69
CA SER A 123 14.63 -11.35 10.13
C SER A 123 14.62 -12.50 9.12
N PRO A 124 15.66 -13.36 9.09
CA PRO A 124 15.83 -14.42 8.09
C PRO A 124 14.95 -15.64 8.41
N ILE A 125 13.64 -15.41 8.53
CA ILE A 125 12.64 -16.43 8.84
C ILE A 125 11.75 -16.58 7.59
N PRO A 126 11.77 -17.74 6.91
CA PRO A 126 10.96 -17.96 5.72
C PRO A 126 9.47 -17.84 6.02
N CYS A 127 8.70 -17.41 5.01
CA CYS A 127 7.25 -17.58 5.06
C CYS A 127 6.93 -19.08 4.92
N PRO A 128 6.04 -19.66 5.74
CA PRO A 128 5.66 -21.08 5.62
C PRO A 128 5.10 -21.48 4.26
N VAL A 129 4.58 -20.53 3.48
CA VAL A 129 4.00 -20.76 2.15
C VAL A 129 5.04 -20.59 1.04
N MET A 130 5.86 -19.54 1.09
CA MET A 130 6.84 -19.26 0.04
C MET A 130 8.13 -20.10 0.20
N ASN A 131 8.49 -20.43 1.43
CA ASN A 131 9.64 -21.27 1.79
C ASN A 131 11.00 -20.79 1.23
N GLU A 132 11.12 -19.51 0.90
CA GLU A 132 12.38 -18.85 0.58
C GLU A 132 12.88 -18.08 1.81
N THR A 133 14.17 -18.24 2.14
CA THR A 133 14.77 -17.54 3.28
C THR A 133 15.04 -16.09 2.87
N PRO A 134 14.41 -15.09 3.53
CA PRO A 134 14.63 -13.70 3.18
C PRO A 134 15.95 -13.19 3.76
N GLU A 135 16.51 -12.18 3.12
CA GLU A 135 17.57 -11.35 3.67
C GLU A 135 17.02 -10.45 4.78
N GLU A 136 17.76 -10.38 5.89
CA GLU A 136 17.44 -9.45 6.97
C GLU A 136 17.82 -8.03 6.53
N LEU A 137 16.84 -7.12 6.54
CA LEU A 137 17.08 -5.72 6.17
C LEU A 137 18.05 -5.06 7.15
N ASP A 138 19.05 -4.36 6.64
CA ASP A 138 19.84 -3.42 7.42
C ASP A 138 19.11 -2.07 7.57
N GLU A 139 19.71 -1.13 8.30
CA GLU A 139 19.10 0.18 8.54
C GLU A 139 18.92 0.98 7.23
N ALA A 140 19.85 0.85 6.27
CA ALA A 140 19.77 1.52 4.99
C ALA A 140 18.61 0.97 4.14
N GLY A 141 18.44 -0.35 4.08
CA GLY A 141 17.35 -1.03 3.41
C GLY A 141 16.00 -0.70 4.03
N ILE A 142 15.92 -0.65 5.37
CA ILE A 142 14.71 -0.19 6.07
C ILE A 142 14.37 1.24 5.65
N LYS A 143 15.35 2.15 5.71
CA LYS A 143 15.14 3.56 5.35
C LYS A 143 14.69 3.70 3.89
N ARG A 144 15.33 3.01 2.94
CA ARG A 144 14.93 3.02 1.52
C ARG A 144 13.46 2.64 1.37
N ILE A 145 13.03 1.52 1.96
CA ILE A 145 11.63 1.07 1.80
C ILE A 145 10.66 2.04 2.47
N GLN A 146 11.04 2.63 3.61
CA GLN A 146 10.23 3.69 4.23
C GLN A 146 10.07 4.90 3.29
N ASP A 147 11.15 5.32 2.63
CA ASP A 147 11.12 6.39 1.64
C ASP A 147 10.28 6.00 0.41
N ASP A 148 10.30 4.73 -0.01
CA ASP A 148 9.42 4.19 -1.08
C ASP A 148 7.94 4.30 -0.69
N PHE A 149 7.56 3.95 0.55
CA PHE A 149 6.18 4.15 1.04
C PHE A 149 5.76 5.63 1.03
N VAL A 150 6.66 6.54 1.43
CA VAL A 150 6.39 7.99 1.44
C VAL A 150 6.19 8.50 0.01
N ASN A 151 7.08 8.13 -0.91
CA ASN A 151 7.00 8.52 -2.31
C ASN A 151 5.74 7.96 -2.98
N ALA A 152 5.39 6.70 -2.69
CA ALA A 152 4.14 6.09 -3.12
C ALA A 152 2.90 6.85 -2.61
N ALA A 153 2.88 7.27 -1.34
CA ALA A 153 1.79 8.08 -0.79
C ALA A 153 1.67 9.45 -1.48
N ILE A 154 2.81 10.10 -1.77
CA ILE A 154 2.84 11.37 -2.52
C ILE A 154 2.25 11.17 -3.92
N ARG A 155 2.66 10.10 -4.63
CA ARG A 155 2.12 9.76 -5.96
C ARG A 155 0.63 9.44 -5.92
N ALA A 156 0.17 8.69 -4.91
CA ALA A 156 -1.25 8.36 -4.74
C ALA A 156 -2.08 9.63 -4.54
N LYS A 157 -1.59 10.57 -3.72
CA LYS A 157 -2.22 11.89 -3.56
C LYS A 157 -2.23 12.69 -4.85
N LYS A 158 -1.13 12.73 -5.61
CA LYS A 158 -1.07 13.37 -6.95
C LYS A 158 -2.04 12.72 -7.96
N ALA A 159 -2.28 11.42 -7.83
CA ALA A 159 -3.29 10.70 -8.61
C ALA A 159 -4.72 10.98 -8.12
N GLY A 160 -4.93 11.59 -6.96
CA GLY A 160 -6.27 11.95 -6.46
C GLY A 160 -6.87 10.96 -5.47
N ALA A 161 -6.08 10.08 -4.87
CA ALA A 161 -6.49 9.38 -3.65
C ALA A 161 -6.70 10.40 -2.52
N GLU A 162 -7.84 10.31 -1.83
CA GLU A 162 -8.16 11.17 -0.69
C GLU A 162 -7.70 10.57 0.64
N LEU A 163 -7.57 9.24 0.69
CA LEU A 163 -7.05 8.51 1.83
C LEU A 163 -5.94 7.54 1.39
N ILE A 164 -5.02 7.26 2.31
CA ILE A 164 -3.97 6.25 2.17
C ILE A 164 -4.16 5.21 3.27
N GLU A 165 -4.16 3.94 2.88
CA GLU A 165 -4.10 2.80 3.78
C GLU A 165 -2.71 2.16 3.70
N LEU A 166 -2.03 2.02 4.84
CA LEU A 166 -0.77 1.28 4.92
C LEU A 166 -1.05 -0.17 5.30
N HIS A 167 -0.63 -1.11 4.45
CA HIS A 167 -0.99 -2.51 4.65
C HIS A 167 -0.09 -3.21 5.69
N GLY A 168 -0.54 -3.21 6.95
CA GLY A 168 0.13 -3.84 8.09
C GLY A 168 -0.34 -5.25 8.46
N ALA A 169 -1.00 -5.97 7.54
CA ALA A 169 -1.63 -7.27 7.81
C ALA A 169 -1.04 -8.40 6.93
N PHE A 170 -1.56 -9.63 7.11
CA PHE A 170 -1.26 -10.84 6.31
C PHE A 170 0.23 -11.22 6.18
N GLY A 171 1.08 -10.74 7.09
CA GLY A 171 2.51 -11.09 7.14
C GLY A 171 3.36 -10.43 6.06
N TYR A 172 2.83 -9.45 5.31
CA TYR A 172 3.59 -8.56 4.45
C TYR A 172 4.57 -7.71 5.26
N LEU A 173 5.44 -6.92 4.62
CA LEU A 173 6.61 -6.31 5.27
C LEU A 173 6.28 -5.56 6.57
N ILE A 174 5.31 -4.64 6.57
CA ILE A 174 4.90 -3.89 7.78
C ILE A 174 4.40 -4.88 8.86
N GLY A 175 3.52 -5.81 8.50
CA GLY A 175 3.03 -6.85 9.41
C GLY A 175 4.15 -7.75 9.94
N GLY A 176 5.19 -7.97 9.13
CA GLY A 176 6.40 -8.70 9.47
C GLY A 176 7.18 -8.01 10.59
N PHE A 177 7.39 -6.70 10.49
CA PHE A 177 8.02 -5.89 11.54
C PHE A 177 7.20 -5.86 12.82
N LEU A 178 5.87 -5.74 12.71
CA LEU A 178 4.95 -5.67 13.86
C LEU A 178 4.88 -7.00 14.64
N SER A 179 5.07 -8.14 13.96
CA SER A 179 4.85 -9.44 14.57
C SER A 179 6.09 -9.97 15.31
N PRO A 180 5.97 -10.37 16.60
CA PRO A 180 7.07 -11.00 17.34
C PRO A 180 7.43 -12.39 16.82
N TYR A 181 6.58 -12.99 15.97
CA TYR A 181 6.90 -14.25 15.31
C TYR A 181 7.98 -14.07 14.24
N SER A 182 7.84 -13.04 13.39
CA SER A 182 8.71 -12.81 12.23
C SER A 182 9.82 -11.79 12.46
N ASN A 183 9.70 -10.92 13.46
CA ASN A 183 10.73 -9.95 13.81
C ASN A 183 11.49 -10.41 15.07
N LYS A 184 12.71 -10.91 14.88
CA LYS A 184 13.64 -11.37 15.92
C LYS A 184 14.86 -10.44 16.06
N ARG A 185 14.78 -9.25 15.50
CA ARG A 185 15.85 -8.25 15.58
C ARG A 185 16.14 -7.89 17.03
N THR A 186 17.38 -7.48 17.27
CA THR A 186 17.86 -6.98 18.55
C THR A 186 18.14 -5.47 18.53
N ASP A 187 17.99 -4.83 17.37
CA ASP A 187 18.12 -3.38 17.19
C ASP A 187 16.83 -2.62 17.57
N LYS A 188 16.80 -1.32 17.31
CA LYS A 188 15.65 -0.44 17.60
C LYS A 188 14.34 -0.90 16.96
N TYR A 189 14.38 -1.58 15.81
CA TYR A 189 13.19 -2.11 15.12
C TYR A 189 12.75 -3.46 15.70
N GLY A 190 13.62 -4.15 16.44
CA GLY A 190 13.27 -5.31 17.26
C GLY A 190 12.72 -4.93 18.63
N THR A 191 13.31 -3.91 19.27
CA THR A 191 12.86 -3.36 20.56
C THR A 191 11.49 -2.69 20.43
N ASP A 192 11.33 -1.79 19.46
CA ASP A 192 10.05 -1.19 19.11
C ASP A 192 9.59 -1.69 17.73
N LYS A 193 8.74 -2.70 17.76
CA LYS A 193 8.16 -3.33 16.56
C LYS A 193 7.24 -2.41 15.76
N THR A 194 6.78 -1.31 16.37
CA THR A 194 5.95 -0.31 15.69
C THR A 194 6.76 0.75 14.95
N LEU A 195 8.08 0.82 15.20
CA LEU A 195 8.93 1.90 14.72
C LEU A 195 8.94 2.00 13.19
N PHE A 196 8.99 0.87 12.48
CA PHE A 196 8.93 0.87 11.02
C PHE A 196 7.69 1.62 10.52
N PHE A 197 6.52 1.27 11.06
CA PHE A 197 5.23 1.85 10.68
C PHE A 197 5.13 3.33 11.09
N THR A 198 5.56 3.66 12.31
CA THR A 198 5.47 5.02 12.85
C THR A 198 6.32 6.01 12.04
N GLU A 199 7.50 5.60 11.59
CA GLU A 199 8.37 6.42 10.75
C GLU A 199 7.75 6.69 9.37
N VAL A 200 7.15 5.68 8.72
CA VAL A 200 6.41 5.85 7.45
C VAL A 200 5.26 6.85 7.64
N LYS A 201 4.43 6.65 8.68
CA LYS A 201 3.28 7.51 8.98
C LYS A 201 3.69 8.96 9.22
N ARG A 202 4.77 9.20 9.97
CA ARG A 202 5.26 10.54 10.29
C ARG A 202 5.67 11.31 9.03
N CYS A 203 6.35 10.65 8.11
CA CYS A 203 6.83 11.30 6.89
C CYS A 203 5.78 11.46 5.80
N ALA A 204 4.84 10.52 5.65
CA ALA A 204 3.74 10.67 4.69
C ALA A 204 2.76 11.81 5.08
N GLY A 205 2.67 12.16 6.37
CA GLY A 205 1.78 13.20 6.89
C GLY A 205 2.35 14.62 6.90
N THR A 206 3.62 14.83 6.52
CA THR A 206 4.28 16.14 6.58
C THR A 206 4.79 16.58 5.21
N PRO A 207 4.41 17.77 4.69
CA PRO A 207 4.88 18.29 3.40
C PRO A 207 6.40 18.45 3.31
N ASN A 208 7.09 18.51 4.45
CA ASN A 208 8.52 18.79 4.58
C ASN A 208 9.28 17.68 5.33
N CYS A 209 8.87 16.40 5.28
CA CYS A 209 9.77 15.36 5.77
C CYS A 209 11.04 15.39 4.90
N SER A 210 12.13 15.88 5.48
CA SER A 210 13.44 16.14 4.85
C SER A 210 14.15 14.88 4.34
N ARG A 211 13.46 13.75 4.26
CA ARG A 211 13.97 12.47 3.73
C ARG A 211 13.68 12.28 2.24
N ALA A 212 12.72 13.00 1.66
CA ALA A 212 12.37 12.90 0.24
C ALA A 212 13.26 13.76 -0.70
N ALA A 213 14.19 14.55 -0.15
CA ALA A 213 15.00 15.52 -0.90
C ALA A 213 16.49 15.13 -0.95
N GLY A 214 16.78 13.87 -1.26
CA GLY A 214 18.16 13.36 -1.25
C GLY A 214 18.41 12.22 -2.23
N TYR A 215 18.10 12.44 -3.50
CA TYR A 215 18.72 11.73 -4.64
C TYR A 215 18.73 12.69 -5.83
N ASN A 216 19.68 13.62 -5.80
CA ASN A 216 20.28 14.25 -6.98
C ASN A 216 21.77 14.24 -6.69
N ASP A 217 22.47 13.24 -7.24
CA ASP A 217 23.84 13.31 -7.76
C ASP A 217 23.99 12.14 -8.75
#